data_AF-A0A150PDF6-F1
#
_entry.id   AF-A0A150PDF6-F1
#
_cell.length_a   1.000
_cell.length_b   1.000
_cell.length_c   1.000
_cell.angle_alpha   90.00
_cell.angle_beta   90.00
_cell.angle_gamma   90.00
#
_symmetry.space_group_name_H-M   'P 1'
#
loop_
_entity.id
_entity.type
_entity.pdbx_description
1 polymer ?
#
loop_
_entity_poly.entity_id
_entity_poly.type
_entity_poly.pdbx_seq_one_letter_code
_entity_poly.pdbx_strand_id
1 'polypeptide(L)'
;MSIRSWLSFDDVTIKTGNGGKGGDGGPGQDGGMGGMGGRRGETPAGSMNLLPGCDGGPGGTGGKGGTGGGGHGGHAIGIAFQGTAPVLQGVTFELGAAGIGGSSEEAHAGASGEKADRFEF
;
A
#
# COMPACT_ATOMS: atom_id res chain seq x y z
N MET A 1 18.11 36.55 -12.86
CA MET A 1 18.71 37.09 -11.63
C MET A 1 17.76 36.75 -10.49
N SER A 2 18.11 35.76 -9.66
CA SER A 2 17.26 35.33 -8.54
C SER A 2 17.62 36.17 -7.32
N ILE A 3 16.62 36.79 -6.69
CA ILE A 3 16.84 37.48 -5.41
C ILE A 3 16.97 36.43 -4.32
N ARG A 4 18.03 36.51 -3.51
CA ARG A 4 18.14 35.74 -2.27
C ARG A 4 17.16 36.35 -1.27
N SER A 5 15.92 35.89 -1.29
CA SER A 5 14.88 36.30 -0.35
C SER A 5 15.02 35.51 0.95
N TRP A 6 15.33 36.22 2.04
CA TRP A 6 15.36 35.67 3.38
C TRP A 6 13.97 35.82 4.00
N LEU A 7 13.45 34.73 4.58
CA LEU A 7 12.25 34.78 5.40
C LEU A 7 12.69 34.93 6.86
N SER A 8 12.32 36.05 7.49
CA SER A 8 12.50 36.28 8.92
C SER A 8 11.14 36.28 9.57
N PHE A 9 11.04 35.62 10.71
CA PHE A 9 9.85 35.61 11.54
C PHE A 9 10.10 36.50 12.76
N ASP A 10 9.07 37.21 13.21
CA ASP A 10 9.06 37.95 14.47
C ASP A 10 7.77 37.55 15.18
N ASP A 11 7.91 36.78 16.26
CA ASP A 11 6.83 36.23 17.09
C ASP A 11 5.70 35.52 16.32
N VAL A 12 6.05 34.42 15.62
CA VAL A 12 5.13 33.66 14.78
C VAL A 12 4.85 32.29 15.38
N THR A 13 3.57 31.93 15.47
CA THR A 13 3.16 30.56 15.80
C THR A 13 2.75 29.82 14.53
N ILE A 14 3.46 28.73 14.22
CA ILE A 14 3.12 27.83 13.12
C ILE A 14 2.39 26.63 13.71
N LYS A 15 1.11 26.49 13.35
CA LYS A 15 0.27 25.36 13.76
C LYS A 15 -0.03 24.47 12.57
N THR A 16 0.14 23.16 12.74
CA THR A 16 -0.30 22.18 11.75
C THR A 16 -1.44 21.35 12.28
N GLY A 17 -2.34 20.93 11.38
CA GLY A 17 -3.31 19.89 11.71
C GLY A 17 -2.63 18.52 11.84
N ASN A 18 -3.39 17.55 12.34
CA ASN A 18 -2.95 16.16 12.31
C ASN A 18 -2.87 15.66 10.87
N GLY A 19 -1.86 14.86 10.57
CA GLY A 19 -1.76 14.12 9.32
C GLY A 19 -2.89 13.10 9.20
N GLY A 20 -3.43 12.94 8.00
CA GLY A 20 -4.49 11.97 7.73
C GLY A 20 -4.00 10.53 7.84
N LYS A 21 -4.85 9.62 8.32
CA LYS A 21 -4.58 8.18 8.26
C LYS A 21 -4.49 7.73 6.79
N GLY A 22 -3.49 6.91 6.47
CA GLY A 22 -3.37 6.26 5.16
C GLY A 22 -4.47 5.22 4.93
N GLY A 23 -4.90 5.06 3.68
CA GLY A 23 -5.97 4.11 3.33
C GLY A 23 -5.55 2.65 3.55
N ASP A 24 -6.43 1.83 4.12
CA ASP A 24 -6.16 0.41 4.32
C ASP A 24 -6.16 -0.36 2.99
N GLY A 25 -5.35 -1.42 2.92
CA GLY A 25 -5.23 -2.29 1.76
C GLY A 25 -6.53 -3.03 1.43
N GLY A 26 -6.82 -3.18 0.14
CA GLY A 26 -7.99 -3.94 -0.32
C GLY A 26 -7.82 -5.45 -0.16
N PRO A 27 -8.93 -6.21 -0.07
CA PRO A 27 -8.86 -7.67 -0.02
C PRO A 27 -8.29 -8.23 -1.33
N GLY A 28 -7.58 -9.36 -1.23
CA GLY A 28 -7.07 -10.08 -2.40
C GLY A 28 -8.19 -10.78 -3.19
N GLN A 29 -7.94 -11.06 -4.47
CA GLN A 29 -8.90 -11.75 -5.34
C GLN A 29 -8.98 -13.26 -5.09
N ASP A 30 -10.13 -13.84 -5.41
CA ASP A 30 -10.30 -15.28 -5.43
C ASP A 30 -9.46 -15.96 -6.52
N GLY A 31 -8.98 -17.17 -6.22
CA GLY A 31 -8.24 -17.97 -7.19
C GLY A 31 -9.15 -18.49 -8.31
N GLY A 32 -8.56 -18.72 -9.48
CA GLY A 32 -9.28 -19.25 -10.63
C GLY A 32 -9.88 -20.64 -10.37
N MET A 33 -10.98 -20.93 -11.04
CA MET A 33 -11.58 -22.27 -11.01
C MET A 33 -10.62 -23.31 -11.60
N GLY A 34 -10.66 -24.52 -11.04
CA GLY A 34 -9.88 -25.63 -11.56
C GLY A 34 -10.33 -26.07 -12.95
N GLY A 35 -9.39 -26.57 -13.75
CA GLY A 35 -9.69 -27.09 -15.08
C GLY A 35 -10.55 -28.36 -15.03
N MET A 36 -11.29 -28.64 -16.11
CA MET A 36 -12.02 -29.89 -16.24
C MET A 36 -11.06 -31.09 -16.26
N GLY A 37 -11.52 -32.21 -15.71
CA GLY A 37 -10.78 -33.47 -15.74
C GLY A 37 -10.59 -34.01 -17.15
N GLY A 38 -9.53 -34.78 -17.35
CA GLY A 38 -9.23 -35.42 -18.63
C GLY A 38 -10.26 -36.50 -18.99
N ARG A 39 -10.61 -36.59 -20.27
CA ARG A 39 -11.55 -37.62 -20.76
C ARG A 39 -10.92 -39.01 -20.66
N ARG A 40 -11.72 -39.99 -20.24
CA ARG A 40 -11.32 -41.40 -20.15
C ARG A 40 -10.94 -42.01 -21.49
N GLY A 41 -10.10 -43.04 -21.42
CA GLY A 41 -9.80 -43.91 -22.56
C GLY A 41 -10.98 -44.80 -22.95
N GLU A 42 -11.23 -44.90 -24.26
CA GLU A 42 -12.27 -45.75 -24.83
C GLU A 42 -11.76 -47.18 -25.09
N THR A 43 -12.65 -48.17 -25.02
CA THR A 43 -12.30 -49.56 -25.31
C THR A 43 -12.27 -49.80 -26.83
N PRO A 44 -11.27 -50.53 -27.37
CA PRO A 44 -11.28 -50.92 -28.78
C PRO A 44 -12.50 -51.77 -29.15
N ALA A 45 -13.11 -51.49 -30.29
CA ALA A 45 -14.25 -52.24 -30.80
C ALA A 45 -13.92 -53.74 -30.94
N GLY A 46 -14.79 -54.61 -30.40
CA GLY A 46 -14.60 -56.07 -30.42
C GLY A 46 -13.90 -56.65 -29.19
N SER A 47 -13.46 -55.81 -28.25
CA SER A 47 -12.88 -56.27 -26.98
C SER A 47 -13.98 -56.68 -26.00
N MET A 48 -14.38 -57.97 -26.02
CA MET A 48 -15.32 -58.50 -25.04
C MET A 48 -14.62 -58.58 -23.66
N ASN A 49 -15.20 -57.93 -22.65
CA ASN A 49 -14.75 -57.87 -21.25
C ASN A 49 -13.74 -56.77 -20.84
N LEU A 50 -13.47 -55.76 -21.67
CA LEU A 50 -12.71 -54.57 -21.22
C LEU A 50 -13.64 -53.38 -20.95
N LEU A 51 -13.54 -52.81 -19.76
CA LEU A 51 -14.22 -51.56 -19.41
C LEU A 51 -13.37 -50.36 -19.85
N PRO A 52 -14.02 -49.27 -20.32
CA PRO A 52 -13.36 -47.99 -20.50
C PRO A 52 -12.68 -47.52 -19.22
N GLY A 53 -11.64 -46.70 -19.35
CA GLY A 53 -11.00 -46.08 -18.18
C GLY A 53 -11.96 -45.17 -17.39
N CYS A 54 -11.53 -44.74 -16.21
CA CYS A 54 -12.19 -43.64 -15.49
C CYS A 54 -11.75 -42.29 -16.07
N ASP A 55 -12.61 -41.28 -15.97
CA ASP A 55 -12.21 -39.91 -16.26
C ASP A 55 -11.19 -39.44 -15.21
N GLY A 56 -10.32 -38.51 -15.61
CA GLY A 56 -9.44 -37.82 -14.67
C GLY A 56 -10.24 -36.91 -13.74
N GLY A 57 -9.75 -36.72 -12.51
CA GLY A 57 -10.34 -35.75 -11.60
C GLY A 57 -10.17 -34.30 -12.10
N PRO A 58 -11.05 -33.37 -11.68
CA PRO A 58 -10.87 -31.95 -11.99
C PRO A 58 -9.57 -31.43 -11.36
N GLY A 59 -9.01 -30.39 -11.98
CA GLY A 59 -7.88 -29.65 -11.41
C GLY A 59 -8.30 -28.93 -10.13
N GLY A 60 -7.33 -28.65 -9.25
CA GLY A 60 -7.54 -27.81 -8.07
C GLY A 60 -7.81 -26.36 -8.45
N THR A 61 -8.50 -25.64 -7.57
CA THR A 61 -8.62 -24.18 -7.68
C THR A 61 -7.27 -23.51 -7.50
N GLY A 62 -7.04 -22.40 -8.21
CA GLY A 62 -5.86 -21.56 -8.00
C GLY A 62 -5.83 -20.96 -6.58
N GLY A 63 -4.64 -20.53 -6.15
CA GLY A 63 -4.49 -19.80 -4.89
C GLY A 63 -5.15 -18.43 -4.93
N LYS A 64 -5.49 -17.89 -3.76
CA LYS A 64 -5.96 -16.50 -3.61
C LYS A 64 -4.87 -15.52 -4.06
N GLY A 65 -5.27 -14.40 -4.65
CA GLY A 65 -4.40 -13.26 -4.83
C GLY A 65 -4.06 -12.59 -3.50
N GLY A 66 -2.90 -11.94 -3.43
CA GLY A 66 -2.50 -11.17 -2.24
C GLY A 66 -3.36 -9.92 -2.05
N THR A 67 -3.37 -9.39 -0.83
CA THR A 67 -4.04 -8.13 -0.49
C THR A 67 -3.32 -6.93 -1.09
N GLY A 68 -4.06 -5.82 -1.22
CA GLY A 68 -3.48 -4.53 -1.57
C GLY A 68 -2.62 -3.99 -0.43
N GLY A 69 -1.56 -3.23 -0.77
CA GLY A 69 -0.76 -2.52 0.23
C GLY A 69 -1.51 -1.36 0.87
N GLY A 70 -1.11 -0.99 2.09
CA GLY A 70 -1.63 0.18 2.79
C GLY A 70 -1.05 1.50 2.26
N GLY A 71 -1.85 2.56 2.24
CA GLY A 71 -1.43 3.90 1.88
C GLY A 71 -0.60 4.57 2.97
N HIS A 72 0.31 5.49 2.59
CA HIS A 72 1.10 6.27 3.53
C HIS A 72 0.23 7.21 4.36
N GLY A 73 0.59 7.38 5.64
CA GLY A 73 0.02 8.40 6.50
C GLY A 73 0.49 9.80 6.13
N GLY A 74 -0.37 10.79 6.32
CA GLY A 74 -0.06 12.19 6.03
C GLY A 74 0.99 12.78 6.99
N HIS A 75 1.85 13.65 6.46
CA HIS A 75 2.83 14.37 7.25
C HIS A 75 2.20 15.51 8.08
N ALA A 76 2.83 15.86 9.19
CA ALA A 76 2.53 17.06 9.98
C ALA A 76 3.81 17.92 10.07
N ILE A 77 4.08 18.68 9.01
CA ILE A 77 5.32 19.47 8.85
C ILE A 77 5.05 20.95 9.01
N GLY A 78 5.80 21.62 9.90
CA GLY A 78 5.71 23.06 10.12
C GLY A 78 6.21 23.86 8.92
N ILE A 79 7.46 23.63 8.52
CA ILE A 79 8.07 24.25 7.34
C ILE A 79 8.76 23.19 6.49
N ALA A 80 8.31 23.03 5.25
CA ALA A 80 9.03 22.28 4.23
C ALA A 80 9.91 23.25 3.43
N PHE A 81 11.18 22.90 3.20
CA PHE A 81 12.11 23.73 2.43
C PHE A 81 13.01 22.88 1.54
N GLN A 82 13.66 23.50 0.56
CA GLN A 82 14.65 22.87 -0.29
C GLN A 82 15.93 23.71 -0.30
N GLY A 83 17.08 23.10 0.00
CA GLY A 83 18.36 23.79 0.06
C GLY A 83 18.57 24.58 1.34
N THR A 84 18.70 25.91 1.26
CA THR A 84 18.99 26.70 2.46
C THR A 84 17.77 26.83 3.36
N ALA A 85 17.91 26.28 4.55
CA ALA A 85 16.87 26.26 5.57
C ALA A 85 16.58 27.70 6.10
N PRO A 86 15.30 28.13 6.25
CA PRO A 86 14.96 29.47 6.78
C PRO A 86 15.45 29.70 8.22
N VAL A 87 15.66 30.97 8.59
CA VAL A 87 16.03 31.36 9.96
C VAL A 87 14.77 31.35 10.84
N LEU A 88 14.82 30.64 11.97
CA LEU A 88 13.67 30.46 12.88
C LEU A 88 13.83 31.28 14.17
N GLN A 89 13.99 32.59 14.05
CA GLN A 89 14.01 33.46 15.22
C GLN A 89 12.56 33.82 15.58
N GLY A 90 12.19 33.71 16.86
CA GLY A 90 10.82 34.02 17.31
C GLY A 90 9.71 33.09 16.79
N VAL A 91 10.03 31.86 16.37
CA VAL A 91 9.03 30.89 15.90
C VAL A 91 8.67 29.90 17.00
N THR A 92 7.37 29.72 17.22
CA THR A 92 6.83 28.63 18.05
C THR A 92 6.08 27.64 17.16
N PHE A 93 6.35 26.34 17.33
CA PHE A 93 5.66 25.28 16.60
C PHE A 93 4.66 24.55 17.48
N GLU A 94 3.42 24.45 16.98
CA GLU A 94 2.39 23.57 17.54
C GLU A 94 1.97 22.58 16.45
N LEU A 95 2.74 21.50 16.34
CA LEU A 95 2.49 20.51 15.29
C LEU A 95 1.48 19.45 15.72
N GLY A 96 0.57 19.13 14.82
CA GLY A 96 -0.27 17.95 14.90
C GLY A 96 0.53 16.65 14.90
N ALA A 97 -0.14 15.56 15.27
CA ALA A 97 0.43 14.22 15.12
C ALA A 97 0.53 13.86 13.64
N ALA A 98 1.59 13.15 13.24
CA ALA A 98 1.62 12.57 11.92
C ALA A 98 0.58 11.46 11.77
N GLY A 99 0.07 11.28 10.56
CA GLY A 99 -0.90 10.25 10.25
C GLY A 99 -0.26 8.87 10.31
N ILE A 100 -0.96 7.90 10.88
CA ILE A 100 -0.53 6.49 10.79
C ILE A 100 -0.71 5.99 9.36
N GLY A 101 0.16 5.10 8.91
CA GLY A 101 -0.02 4.40 7.65
C GLY A 101 -1.22 3.44 7.67
N GLY A 102 -1.75 3.14 6.49
CA GLY A 102 -2.82 2.17 6.30
C GLY A 102 -2.35 0.75 6.58
N SER A 103 -3.24 -0.06 7.14
CA SER A 103 -2.96 -1.47 7.43
C SER A 103 -3.05 -2.33 6.16
N SER A 104 -2.36 -3.47 6.16
CA SER A 104 -2.50 -4.55 5.17
C SER A 104 -2.21 -5.90 5.84
N GLU A 105 -2.76 -6.98 5.30
CA GLU A 105 -2.65 -8.33 5.89
C GLU A 105 -1.27 -8.95 5.63
N GLU A 106 -0.70 -8.76 4.44
CA GLU A 106 0.70 -9.06 4.17
C GLU A 106 1.53 -7.79 4.43
N ALA A 107 2.79 -7.92 4.90
CA ALA A 107 3.70 -6.88 5.41
C ALA A 107 4.04 -5.70 4.44
N HIS A 108 3.01 -5.07 3.92
CA HIS A 108 2.94 -4.02 2.92
C HIS A 108 2.11 -2.85 3.45
N ALA A 109 2.08 -2.70 4.78
CA ALA A 109 1.41 -1.60 5.44
C ALA A 109 2.08 -0.29 5.02
N GLY A 110 1.29 0.78 4.91
CA GLY A 110 1.85 2.09 4.61
C GLY A 110 2.74 2.55 5.76
N ALA A 111 3.79 3.31 5.47
CA ALA A 111 4.54 3.95 6.53
C ALA A 111 3.72 5.12 7.12
N SER A 112 3.94 5.39 8.41
CA SER A 112 3.41 6.59 9.04
C SER A 112 4.05 7.84 8.43
N GLY A 113 3.30 8.94 8.46
CA GLY A 113 3.84 10.24 8.12
C GLY A 113 4.90 10.70 9.13
N GLU A 114 5.68 11.67 8.71
CA GLU A 114 6.66 12.37 9.56
C GLU A 114 6.04 13.60 10.22
N LYS A 115 6.45 13.84 11.47
CA LYS A 115 6.17 15.07 12.22
C LYS A 115 7.48 15.81 12.39
N ALA A 116 7.58 17.02 11.85
CA ALA A 116 8.80 17.81 11.93
C ALA A 116 8.54 19.31 11.88
N ASP A 117 9.24 20.07 12.71
CA ASP A 117 9.21 21.54 12.66
C ASP A 117 9.78 22.03 11.32
N ARG A 118 10.77 21.29 10.81
CA ARG A 118 11.46 21.53 9.55
C ARG A 118 11.71 20.23 8.81
N PHE A 119 11.38 20.22 7.53
CA PHE A 119 11.59 19.09 6.66
C PHE A 119 12.24 19.54 5.35
N GLU A 120 13.34 18.89 4.98
CA GLU A 120 13.98 19.07 3.69
C GLU A 120 13.52 17.97 2.73
N PHE A 121 13.18 18.34 1.49
CA PHE A 121 12.69 17.41 0.47
C PHE A 121 13.39 17.58 -0.90
#